data_AF-A0A968MXC7-F1
#
_entry.id   AF-A0A968MXC7-F1
#
_cell.length_a   1.000
_cell.length_b   1.000
_cell.length_c   1.000
_cell.angle_alpha   90.00
_cell.angle_beta   90.00
_cell.angle_gamma   90.00
#
_symmetry.space_group_name_H-M   'P 1'
#
loop_
_entity.id
_entity.type
_entity.pdbx_description
1 polymer ?
#
loop_
_entity_poly.entity_id
_entity_poly.type
_entity_poly.pdbx_seq_one_letter_code
_entity_poly.pdbx_strand_id
1 'polypeptide(L)' 'QPAIKSGKPFDLHKFRDPRTGFISIKSKDGRELKALELPGLWNGSMAFWNTIFVEVPIDTFNPVKTINDLLRPQHLG' A
#
# COMPACT_ATOMS: atom_id res chain seq x y z
N GLN A 1 3.73 -15.07 -0.35
CA GLN A 1 2.77 -16.17 -0.55
C GLN A 1 2.16 -16.03 -1.94
N PRO A 2 1.92 -17.11 -2.68
CA PRO A 2 1.26 -17.02 -3.98
C PRO A 2 -0.16 -16.49 -3.78
N ALA A 3 -0.59 -15.54 -4.63
CA ALA A 3 -2.00 -15.19 -4.68
C ALA A 3 -2.78 -16.43 -5.13
N ILE A 4 -3.96 -16.65 -4.56
CA ILE A 4 -4.85 -17.74 -4.95
C ILE A 4 -6.13 -17.12 -5.53
N LYS A 5 -6.52 -17.56 -6.73
CA LYS A 5 -7.78 -17.17 -7.36
C LYS A 5 -8.54 -18.43 -7.72
N SER A 6 -9.76 -18.57 -7.20
CA SER A 6 -10.63 -19.74 -7.42
C SER A 6 -9.91 -21.07 -7.13
N GLY A 7 -9.15 -21.13 -6.03
CA GLY A 7 -8.42 -22.33 -5.59
C GLY A 7 -7.15 -22.66 -6.37
N LYS A 8 -6.74 -21.82 -7.34
CA LYS A 8 -5.51 -22.04 -8.13
C LYS A 8 -4.46 -20.96 -7.86
N PRO A 9 -3.17 -21.29 -7.93
CA PRO A 9 -2.11 -20.29 -7.94
C PRO A 9 -2.36 -19.24 -9.02
N PHE A 10 -2.29 -17.98 -8.62
CA PHE A 10 -2.53 -16.83 -9.48
C PHE A 10 -1.24 -16.01 -9.59
N ASP A 11 -0.73 -15.93 -10.81
CA ASP A 11 0.53 -15.25 -11.09
C ASP A 11 0.31 -13.74 -11.27
N LEU A 12 0.62 -12.99 -10.22
CA LEU A 12 0.52 -11.52 -10.22
C LEU A 12 1.56 -10.85 -11.12
N HIS A 13 2.68 -11.52 -11.45
CA HIS A 13 3.73 -10.91 -12.26
C HIS A 13 3.28 -10.61 -13.69
N LYS A 14 2.27 -11.33 -14.19
CA LYS A 14 1.63 -11.09 -15.50
C LYS A 14 0.93 -9.73 -15.58
N PHE A 15 0.66 -9.09 -14.44
CA PHE A 15 -0.09 -7.84 -14.33
C PHE A 15 0.77 -6.71 -13.75
N ARG A 16 2.09 -6.82 -13.84
CA ARG A 16 3.03 -5.75 -13.51
C ARG A 16 3.60 -5.19 -14.81
N ASP A 17 3.56 -3.87 -15.01
CA ASP A 17 4.35 -3.22 -16.07
C ASP A 17 5.73 -2.84 -15.51
N PRO A 18 6.81 -3.59 -15.82
CA PRO A 18 8.15 -3.33 -15.28
C PRO A 18 8.77 -2.02 -15.76
N ARG A 19 8.18 -1.34 -16.76
CA ARG A 19 8.64 -0.04 -17.24
C ARG A 19 8.10 1.13 -16.41
N THR A 20 7.21 0.85 -15.46
CA THR A 20 6.60 1.84 -14.58
C THR A 20 7.06 1.64 -13.14
N GLY A 21 6.91 2.68 -12.31
CA GLY A 21 7.27 2.66 -10.90
C GLY A 21 7.30 4.07 -10.33
N PHE A 22 7.41 4.18 -9.01
CA PHE A 22 7.50 5.46 -8.31
C PHE A 22 8.80 5.54 -7.52
N ILE A 23 9.39 6.73 -7.44
CA ILE A 23 10.54 6.98 -6.58
C ILE A 23 10.02 7.54 -5.25
N SER A 24 10.28 6.83 -4.15
CA SER A 24 10.05 7.35 -2.81
C SER A 24 11.36 7.74 -2.15
N ILE A 25 11.32 8.83 -1.37
CA ILE A 25 12.42 9.23 -0.51
C ILE A 25 12.18 8.58 0.85
N LYS A 26 13.18 7.84 1.34
CA LYS A 26 13.13 7.19 2.65
C LYS A 26 14.37 7.58 3.45
N SER A 27 14.24 7.58 4.78
CA SER A 27 15.38 7.68 5.68
C SER A 27 15.67 6.30 6.27
N LYS A 28 16.94 5.90 6.28
CA LYS A 28 17.40 4.71 6.98
C LYS A 28 18.74 5.01 7.64
N ASP A 29 18.84 4.72 8.92
CA ASP A 29 20.08 4.92 9.71
C ASP A 29 20.63 6.35 9.59
N GLY A 30 19.74 7.34 9.57
CA GLY A 30 20.07 8.77 9.47
C GLY A 30 20.47 9.26 8.06
N ARG A 31 20.35 8.42 7.03
CA ARG A 31 20.67 8.78 5.64
C ARG A 31 19.44 8.78 4.77
N GLU A 32 19.33 9.80 3.92
CA GLU A 32 18.33 9.81 2.86
C GLU A 32 18.69 8.82 1.74
N LEU A 33 17.67 8.11 1.29
CA LEU A 33 17.75 7.09 0.25
C LEU A 33 16.61 7.31 -0.74
N LYS A 34 16.90 7.11 -2.02
CA LYS A 34 15.86 6.97 -3.05
C LYS A 34 15.56 5.49 -3.21
N ALA A 35 14.29 5.12 -3.07
CA ALA A 35 13.80 3.78 -3.30
C ALA A 35 12.92 3.76 -4.55
N LEU A 36 13.18 2.82 -5.46
CA LEU A 36 12.30 2.54 -6.58
C LEU A 36 11.25 1.52 -6.15
N GLU A 37 9.99 1.92 -6.13
CA GLU A 37 8.86 1.06 -5.82
C GLU A 37 8.25 0.52 -7.12
N LEU A 38 8.35 -0.80 -7.30
CA LEU A 38 7.79 -1.48 -8.45
C LEU A 38 6.27 -1.59 -8.35
N PRO A 39 5.57 -1.67 -9.48
CA PRO A 39 4.13 -1.84 -9.47
C PRO A 39 3.72 -3.18 -8.88
N GLY A 40 2.60 -3.19 -8.15
CA GLY A 40 2.13 -4.39 -7.49
C GLY A 40 0.79 -4.23 -6.80
N LEU A 41 0.32 -5.33 -6.22
CA LEU A 41 -0.96 -5.38 -5.54
C LEU A 41 -0.96 -4.51 -4.27
N TRP A 42 0.14 -4.55 -3.51
CA TRP A 42 0.29 -3.84 -2.24
C TRP A 42 0.15 -2.32 -2.35
N ASN A 43 0.64 -1.74 -3.45
CA ASN A 43 0.57 -0.30 -3.70
C ASN A 43 -0.55 0.07 -4.69
N GLY A 44 -1.44 -0.86 -5.03
CA GLY A 44 -2.61 -0.62 -5.89
C GLY A 44 -2.28 -0.27 -7.35
N SER A 45 -1.07 -0.56 -7.83
CA SER A 45 -0.62 -0.18 -9.17
C SER A 45 -0.51 -1.36 -10.15
N MET A 46 -1.37 -2.37 -9.95
CA MET A 46 -1.49 -3.50 -10.88
C MET A 46 -1.92 -3.00 -12.27
N ALA A 47 -1.13 -3.33 -13.29
CA ALA A 47 -1.45 -3.00 -14.66
C ALA A 47 -2.66 -3.82 -15.14
N PHE A 48 -3.50 -3.21 -15.99
CA PHE A 48 -4.69 -3.81 -16.57
C PHE A 48 -5.80 -4.20 -15.56
N TRP A 49 -5.72 -3.70 -14.32
CA TRP A 49 -6.77 -3.88 -13.32
C TRP A 49 -7.63 -2.64 -13.25
N ASN A 50 -8.94 -2.82 -13.10
CA ASN A 50 -9.84 -1.72 -12.75
C ASN A 50 -9.66 -1.42 -11.26
N THR A 51 -9.17 -0.23 -10.94
CA THR A 51 -9.03 0.24 -9.56
C THR A 51 -10.23 1.12 -9.21
N ILE A 52 -10.94 0.76 -8.14
CA ILE A 52 -12.09 1.52 -7.63
C ILE A 52 -11.73 2.01 -6.23
N PHE A 53 -11.86 3.31 -5.99
CA PHE A 53 -11.75 3.89 -4.66
C PHE A 53 -13.15 3.94 -4.03
N VAL A 54 -13.25 3.42 -2.81
CA VAL A 54 -14.50 3.40 -2.05
C VAL A 54 -14.26 4.16 -0.76
N GLU A 55 -15.12 5.12 -0.46
CA GLU A 55 -15.13 5.82 0.81
C GLU A 55 -15.71 4.91 1.90
N VAL A 56 -15.07 4.89 3.06
CA VAL A 56 -15.51 4.12 4.22
C VAL A 56 -15.59 5.04 5.44
N PRO A 57 -16.46 4.74 6.43
CA PRO A 57 -16.52 5.53 7.66
C PRO A 57 -15.16 5.60 8.36
N ILE A 58 -14.88 6.72 9.03
CA ILE A 58 -13.60 6.94 9.73
C ILE A 58 -13.30 5.86 10.77
N ASP A 59 -14.34 5.33 11.43
CA ASP A 59 -14.23 4.27 12.42
C ASP A 59 -13.67 2.95 11.85
N THR A 60 -13.74 2.76 10.53
CA THR A 60 -13.16 1.61 9.82
C THR A 60 -11.64 1.59 9.90
N PHE A 61 -11.01 2.76 9.94
CA PHE A 61 -9.55 2.86 9.96
C PHE A 61 -9.10 4.15 10.65
N ASN A 62 -8.64 4.01 11.90
CA ASN A 62 -8.10 5.08 12.74
C ASN A 62 -6.58 4.91 12.94
N PRO A 63 -5.73 5.33 11.98
CA PRO A 63 -4.29 5.14 12.08
C PRO A 63 -3.64 6.14 13.04
N VAL A 64 -2.65 5.67 13.80
CA VAL A 64 -1.77 6.48 14.63
C VAL A 64 -0.42 6.60 13.93
N LYS A 65 -0.07 7.79 13.42
CA LYS A 65 1.19 8.07 12.72
C LYS A 65 2.12 8.95 13.54
N THR A 66 1.55 9.80 14.39
CA THR A 66 2.26 10.70 15.31
C THR A 66 1.74 10.47 16.73
N ILE A 67 2.51 10.96 17.72
CA ILE A 67 2.10 10.87 19.13
C ILE A 67 0.74 11.57 19.34
N ASN A 68 0.50 12.70 18.67
CA ASN A 68 -0.75 13.44 18.80
C ASN A 68 -1.96 12.67 18.25
N ASP A 69 -1.76 11.67 17.38
CA ASP A 69 -2.88 10.86 16.90
C ASP A 69 -3.51 10.03 18.01
N LEU A 70 -2.74 9.67 19.05
CA LEU A 70 -3.26 8.98 20.24
C LEU A 70 -4.24 9.85 21.06
N LEU A 71 -4.19 11.16 20.91
CA LEU A 71 -5.06 12.09 21.63
C LEU A 71 -6.44 12.25 20.97
N ARG A 72 -6.70 11.57 19.84
CA ARG A 72 -7.99 11.64 19.16
C ARG A 72 -9.05 10.86 19.96
N PRO A 73 -10.31 11.32 20.00
CA PRO A 73 -11.39 10.67 20.75
C PRO A 73 -11.53 9.16 20.49
N GLN A 74 -11.26 8.73 19.25
CA GLN A 74 -11.30 7.33 18.83
C GLN A 74 -10.30 6.42 19.57
N HIS A 75 -9.31 6.98 20.27
CA HIS A 75 -8.26 6.26 20.99
C HIS A 75 -8.27 6.49 22.50
N LEU A 76 -9.19 7.33 23.02
CA LEU A 76 -9.14 7.79 24.42
C LEU A 76 -9.86 6.90 25.44
N GLY A 77 -10.69 5.92 25.00
CA GLY A 77 -11.41 5.01 25.89
C GLY A 77 -12.60 5.65 26.59
#